data_AF-A0A392MAD7-F1
#
_entry.id   AF-A0A392MAD7-F1
#
_cell.length_a   1.000
_cell.length_b   1.000
_cell.length_c   1.000
_cell.angle_alpha   90.00
_cell.angle_beta   90.00
_cell.angle_gamma   90.00
#
_symmetry.space_group_name_H-M   'P 1'
#
loop_
_entity.id
_entity.type
_entity.pdbx_description
1 polymer ?
#
loop_
_entity_poly.entity_id
_entity_poly.type
_entity_poly.pdbx_seq_one_letter_code
_entity_poly.pdbx_strand_id
1 'polypeptide(L)'
;MLEERTNLPTVLQSLGCIAQTAMPVFETRESEIEEFIINKILKSDSKDDHTRASWDDKSDICVLKIYGIKTVVKSYLPVKDALVRPGIDGLLDILRNVLSYGEISKDIKSSSVDKAHLRLASAKAVLRLARLWDHKIPADIFHLTIKTSE
;
A
#
# COMPACT_ATOMS: atom_id res chain seq x y z
N MET A 1 17.17 1.40 -18.20
CA MET A 1 16.73 1.90 -16.88
C MET A 1 15.81 0.94 -16.09
N LEU A 2 15.38 -0.21 -16.62
CA LEU A 2 14.62 -1.20 -15.83
C LEU A 2 15.51 -2.10 -14.94
N GLU A 3 16.79 -2.28 -15.28
CA GLU A 3 17.74 -3.10 -14.50
C GLU A 3 18.09 -2.49 -13.13
N GLU A 4 17.93 -1.17 -12.93
CA GLU A 4 18.27 -0.48 -11.66
C GLU A 4 17.24 -0.70 -10.53
N ARG A 5 16.12 -1.41 -10.77
CA ARG A 5 14.99 -1.48 -9.82
C ARG A 5 14.60 -2.88 -9.35
N THR A 6 15.32 -3.93 -9.77
CA THR A 6 15.01 -5.33 -9.42
C THR A 6 14.97 -5.58 -7.91
N ASN A 7 15.79 -4.87 -7.13
CA ASN A 7 15.89 -5.06 -5.68
C ASN A 7 14.88 -4.22 -4.87
N LEU A 8 14.12 -3.31 -5.50
CA LEU A 8 13.23 -2.41 -4.77
C LEU A 8 12.18 -3.12 -3.91
N PRO A 9 11.52 -4.22 -4.35
CA PRO A 9 10.61 -4.96 -3.48
C PRO A 9 11.26 -5.42 -2.17
N THR A 10 12.51 -5.90 -2.25
CA THR A 10 13.28 -6.33 -1.08
C THR A 10 13.65 -5.16 -0.19
N VAL A 11 14.07 -4.02 -0.78
CA VAL A 11 14.36 -2.80 -0.01
C VAL A 11 13.13 -2.30 0.74
N LEU A 12 11.97 -2.23 0.06
CA LEU A 12 10.70 -1.83 0.68
C LEU A 12 10.29 -2.78 1.81
N GLN A 13 10.44 -4.09 1.58
CA GLN A 13 10.18 -5.11 2.60
C GLN A 13 11.04 -4.89 3.85
N SER A 14 12.33 -4.60 3.67
CA SER A 14 13.27 -4.29 4.75
C SER A 14 12.91 -2.97 5.45
N LEU A 15 12.60 -1.91 4.70
CA LEU A 15 12.16 -0.63 5.26
C LEU A 15 10.89 -0.79 6.11
N GLY A 16 9.92 -1.58 5.65
CA GLY A 16 8.73 -1.88 6.44
C GLY A 16 9.07 -2.65 7.72
N CYS A 17 10.06 -3.55 7.68
CA CYS A 17 10.55 -4.23 8.88
C CYS A 17 11.14 -3.22 9.88
N ILE A 18 12.00 -2.32 9.41
CA ILE A 18 12.62 -1.26 10.23
C ILE A 18 11.56 -0.34 10.82
N ALA A 19 10.59 0.12 10.03
CA ALA A 19 9.49 0.96 10.49
C ALA A 19 8.71 0.31 11.64
N GLN A 20 8.55 -1.01 11.58
CA GLN A 20 7.82 -1.77 12.59
C GLN A 20 8.66 -2.07 13.85
N THR A 21 9.95 -2.36 13.72
CA THR A 21 10.77 -2.84 14.86
C THR A 21 11.67 -1.78 15.47
N ALA A 22 12.03 -0.76 14.69
CA ALA A 22 12.97 0.29 15.04
C ALA A 22 12.45 1.65 14.55
N MET A 23 11.22 2.02 14.97
CA MET A 23 10.54 3.25 14.56
C MET A 23 11.43 4.51 14.63
N PRO A 24 12.21 4.76 15.71
CA PRO A 24 13.03 5.97 15.80
C PRO A 24 14.04 6.10 14.65
N VAL A 25 14.52 4.98 14.10
CA VAL A 25 15.42 4.98 12.93
C VAL A 25 14.65 5.34 11.67
N PHE A 26 13.46 4.76 11.50
CA PHE A 26 12.62 5.04 10.33
C PHE A 26 12.18 6.50 10.28
N GLU A 27 11.77 7.07 11.42
CA GLU A 27 11.30 8.46 11.56
C GLU A 27 12.34 9.49 11.09
N THR A 28 13.63 9.19 11.16
CA THR A 28 14.68 10.10 10.67
C THR A 28 14.62 10.38 9.17
N ARG A 29 14.00 9.48 8.39
CA ARG A 29 13.94 9.52 6.92
C ARG A 29 12.52 9.28 6.38
N GLU A 30 11.54 9.28 7.27
CA GLU A 30 10.18 8.86 6.96
C GLU A 30 9.57 9.64 5.81
N SER A 31 9.62 10.98 5.87
CA SER A 31 9.01 11.83 4.84
C SER A 31 9.61 11.55 3.46
N GLU A 32 10.91 11.34 3.37
CA GLU A 32 11.59 11.00 2.10
C GLU A 32 11.14 9.62 1.58
N ILE A 33 10.98 8.65 2.48
CA ILE A 33 10.54 7.29 2.15
C ILE A 33 9.08 7.30 1.69
N GLU A 34 8.18 7.97 2.43
CA GLU A 34 6.77 8.07 2.08
C GLU A 34 6.58 8.85 0.77
N GLU A 35 7.29 9.97 0.59
CA GLU A 35 7.25 10.72 -0.65
C GLU A 35 7.69 9.86 -1.85
N PHE A 36 8.78 9.10 -1.69
CA PHE A 36 9.25 8.19 -2.72
C PHE A 36 8.21 7.11 -3.04
N ILE A 37 7.64 6.46 -2.03
CA ILE A 37 6.62 5.44 -2.22
C ILE A 37 5.39 6.02 -2.93
N ILE A 38 4.85 7.14 -2.44
CA ILE A 38 3.63 7.73 -2.99
C ILE A 38 3.89 8.24 -4.41
N ASN A 39 4.90 9.07 -4.60
CA ASN A 39 5.10 9.79 -5.85
C ASN A 39 5.82 9.00 -6.94
N LYS A 40 6.72 8.07 -6.58
CA LYS A 40 7.52 7.32 -7.56
C LYS A 40 7.05 5.89 -7.78
N ILE A 41 6.30 5.31 -6.83
CA ILE A 41 5.79 3.93 -6.93
C ILE A 41 4.28 3.94 -7.12
N LEU A 42 3.50 4.47 -6.16
CA LEU A 42 2.04 4.33 -6.19
C LEU A 42 1.41 5.14 -7.34
N LYS A 43 1.94 6.32 -7.66
CA LYS A 43 1.51 7.15 -8.80
C LYS A 43 2.00 6.66 -10.17
N SER A 44 2.78 5.58 -10.24
CA SER A 44 3.26 5.08 -11.54
C SER A 44 2.15 4.38 -12.31
N ASP A 45 2.06 4.65 -13.61
CA ASP A 45 1.19 3.91 -14.52
C ASP A 45 1.81 2.56 -14.88
N SER A 46 0.96 1.55 -15.06
CA SER A 46 1.35 0.35 -15.80
C SER A 46 0.87 0.50 -17.24
N LYS A 47 1.61 -0.07 -18.20
CA LYS A 47 1.06 -0.22 -19.55
C LYS A 47 -0.19 -1.08 -19.42
N ASP A 48 -1.30 -0.61 -20.00
CA ASP A 48 -2.54 -1.37 -20.04
C ASP A 48 -2.34 -2.52 -21.03
N ASP A 49 -2.08 -3.70 -20.48
CA ASP A 49 -1.88 -4.91 -21.23
C ASP A 49 -3.13 -5.77 -21.09
N HIS A 50 -4.06 -5.57 -22.01
CA HIS A 50 -5.36 -6.25 -22.04
C HIS A 50 -5.26 -7.77 -22.26
N THR A 51 -4.06 -8.32 -22.47
CA THR A 51 -3.85 -9.77 -22.59
C THR A 51 -3.85 -10.49 -21.25
N ARG A 52 -3.71 -9.75 -20.13
CA ARG A 52 -3.64 -10.30 -18.78
C ARG A 52 -5.04 -10.58 -18.24
N ALA A 53 -5.39 -11.84 -18.18
CA ALA A 53 -6.70 -12.30 -17.72
C ALA A 53 -6.62 -13.23 -16.50
N SER A 54 -5.47 -13.88 -16.27
CA SER A 54 -5.29 -14.74 -15.11
C SER A 54 -4.95 -13.93 -13.87
N TRP A 55 -5.38 -14.42 -12.71
CA TRP A 55 -4.96 -13.87 -11.42
C TRP A 55 -3.43 -13.85 -11.28
N ASP A 56 -2.73 -14.84 -11.81
CA ASP A 56 -1.27 -14.90 -11.64
C ASP A 56 -0.49 -13.90 -12.50
N ASP A 57 -1.15 -13.22 -13.46
CA ASP A 57 -0.55 -12.32 -14.45
C ASP A 57 -0.26 -10.90 -13.94
N LYS A 58 -0.26 -10.69 -12.62
CA LYS A 58 0.07 -9.39 -12.00
C LYS A 58 1.41 -8.85 -12.51
N SER A 59 1.49 -7.55 -12.75
CA SER A 59 2.70 -6.90 -13.23
C SER A 59 3.76 -6.72 -12.13
N ASP A 60 5.03 -6.60 -12.54
CA ASP A 60 6.12 -6.25 -11.60
C ASP A 60 5.85 -4.91 -10.90
N ILE A 61 5.22 -3.97 -11.61
CA ILE A 61 4.83 -2.69 -11.01
C ILE A 61 3.70 -2.86 -9.98
N CYS A 62 2.72 -3.73 -10.23
CA CYS A 62 1.72 -4.09 -9.22
C CYS A 62 2.38 -4.71 -7.98
N VAL A 63 3.32 -5.64 -8.17
CA VAL A 63 4.09 -6.21 -7.05
C VAL A 63 4.81 -5.11 -6.27
N LEU A 64 5.48 -4.20 -6.97
CA LEU A 64 6.19 -3.08 -6.33
C LEU A 64 5.24 -2.16 -5.54
N LYS A 65 4.06 -1.84 -6.10
CA LYS A 65 3.02 -1.06 -5.40
C LYS A 65 2.51 -1.77 -4.14
N ILE A 66 2.30 -3.09 -4.18
CA ILE A 66 1.91 -3.88 -3.01
C ILE A 66 2.97 -3.77 -1.91
N TYR A 67 4.26 -3.86 -2.25
CA TYR A 67 5.33 -3.67 -1.27
C TYR A 67 5.38 -2.24 -0.73
N GLY A 68 5.15 -1.22 -1.58
CA GLY A 68 5.02 0.16 -1.13
C GLY A 68 3.92 0.36 -0.10
N ILE A 69 2.70 -0.14 -0.38
CA ILE A 69 1.57 -0.13 0.56
C ILE A 69 1.96 -0.86 1.86
N LYS A 70 2.59 -2.03 1.75
CA LYS A 70 3.01 -2.82 2.92
C LYS A 70 4.03 -2.08 3.79
N THR A 71 4.96 -1.35 3.19
CA THR A 71 5.94 -0.54 3.92
C THR A 71 5.27 0.57 4.72
N VAL A 72 4.38 1.35 4.09
CA VAL A 72 3.64 2.41 4.78
C VAL A 72 2.74 1.82 5.87
N VAL A 73 1.99 0.76 5.59
CA VAL A 73 1.13 0.13 6.62
C VAL A 73 1.92 -0.36 7.83
N LYS A 74 3.15 -0.84 7.63
CA LYS A 74 4.01 -1.28 8.73
C LYS A 74 4.54 -0.12 9.59
N SER A 75 4.73 1.08 9.04
CA SER A 75 5.09 2.26 9.85
C SER A 75 3.96 2.68 10.80
N TYR A 76 2.72 2.22 10.59
CA TYR A 76 1.62 2.42 11.53
C TYR A 76 1.34 1.18 12.41
N LEU A 77 2.20 0.16 12.37
CA LEU A 77 2.05 -1.04 13.20
C LEU A 77 3.35 -1.35 13.98
N PRO A 78 3.97 -0.38 14.68
CA PRO A 78 5.20 -0.66 15.37
C PRO A 78 4.99 -1.59 16.56
N VAL A 79 6.03 -2.37 16.87
CA VAL A 79 6.04 -3.31 18.00
C VAL A 79 6.05 -2.57 19.34
N LYS A 80 6.61 -1.35 19.36
CA LYS A 80 6.69 -0.47 20.54
C LYS A 80 6.08 0.89 20.20
N ASP A 81 5.54 1.57 21.20
CA ASP A 81 5.09 2.97 21.12
C ASP A 81 4.00 3.25 20.08
N ALA A 82 3.23 2.22 19.71
CA ALA A 82 2.26 2.28 18.63
C ALA A 82 1.12 3.29 18.85
N LEU A 83 0.79 3.56 20.11
CA LEU A 83 -0.23 4.54 20.51
C LEU A 83 0.25 6.00 20.44
N VAL A 84 1.55 6.24 20.26
CA VAL A 84 2.14 7.60 20.21
C VAL A 84 2.17 8.15 18.78
N ARG A 85 2.01 7.27 17.77
CA ARG A 85 2.08 7.63 16.36
C ARG A 85 0.95 8.60 15.97
N PRO A 86 1.23 9.83 15.51
CA PRO A 86 0.17 10.73 15.05
C PRO A 86 -0.28 10.37 13.63
N GLY A 87 -1.51 10.74 13.27
CA GLY A 87 -1.93 11.00 11.89
C GLY A 87 -2.00 9.81 10.91
N ILE A 88 -2.88 8.83 11.15
CA ILE A 88 -3.14 7.73 10.20
C ILE A 88 -4.05 8.11 9.01
N ASP A 89 -4.72 9.26 9.06
CA ASP A 89 -5.79 9.63 8.12
C ASP A 89 -5.32 9.61 6.66
N GLY A 90 -4.09 10.08 6.39
CA GLY A 90 -3.52 10.04 5.04
C GLY A 90 -3.33 8.63 4.48
N LEU A 91 -2.94 7.67 5.32
CA LEU A 91 -2.86 6.25 4.93
C LEU A 91 -4.27 5.69 4.69
N LEU A 92 -5.25 6.04 5.52
CA LEU A 92 -6.63 5.59 5.34
C LEU A 92 -7.22 6.12 4.03
N ASP A 93 -6.92 7.36 3.64
CA ASP A 93 -7.34 7.93 2.35
C ASP A 93 -6.72 7.20 1.16
N ILE A 94 -5.42 6.86 1.25
CA ILE A 94 -4.76 6.03 0.23
C ILE A 94 -5.47 4.69 0.10
N LEU A 95 -5.72 3.99 1.21
CA LEU A 95 -6.36 2.67 1.21
C LEU A 95 -7.81 2.75 0.69
N ARG A 96 -8.57 3.80 1.05
CA ARG A 96 -9.92 4.05 0.54
C ARG A 96 -9.93 4.18 -0.98
N ASN A 97 -9.00 4.95 -1.54
CA ASN A 97 -8.91 5.12 -2.99
C ASN A 97 -8.57 3.80 -3.69
N VAL A 98 -7.60 3.04 -3.18
CA VAL A 98 -7.22 1.76 -3.76
C VAL A 98 -8.37 0.75 -3.67
N LEU A 99 -9.09 0.67 -2.56
CA LEU A 99 -10.28 -0.17 -2.45
C LEU A 99 -11.35 0.20 -3.47
N SER A 100 -11.59 1.50 -3.66
CA SER A 100 -12.61 2.02 -4.58
C SER A 100 -12.23 1.79 -6.05
N TYR A 101 -11.03 2.22 -6.44
CA TYR A 101 -10.65 2.35 -7.86
C TYR A 101 -9.67 1.25 -8.32
N GLY A 102 -9.06 0.53 -7.39
CA GLY A 102 -7.95 -0.39 -7.66
C GLY A 102 -6.59 0.31 -7.76
N GLU A 103 -6.55 1.62 -7.54
CA GLU A 103 -5.35 2.48 -7.60
C GLU A 103 -5.52 3.67 -6.64
N ILE A 104 -4.44 4.39 -6.34
CA ILE A 104 -4.49 5.54 -5.41
C ILE A 104 -5.20 6.78 -5.98
N SER A 105 -5.44 6.82 -7.29
CA SER A 105 -6.26 7.81 -8.00
C SER A 105 -6.95 7.15 -9.20
N LYS A 106 -8.09 7.70 -9.64
CA LYS A 106 -8.82 7.25 -10.84
C LYS A 106 -8.04 7.45 -12.14
N ASP A 107 -7.11 8.41 -12.16
CA ASP A 107 -6.37 8.78 -13.36
C ASP A 107 -5.25 7.79 -13.71
N ILE A 108 -4.88 6.93 -12.75
CA ILE A 108 -3.80 5.95 -12.91
C ILE A 108 -4.33 4.76 -13.71
N LYS A 109 -3.61 4.41 -14.77
CA LYS A 109 -3.96 3.29 -15.64
C LYS A 109 -3.26 2.02 -15.18
N SER A 110 -4.06 0.97 -15.05
CA SER A 110 -3.58 -0.39 -14.80
C SER A 110 -4.62 -1.43 -15.18
N SER A 111 -4.14 -2.67 -15.38
CA SER A 111 -4.95 -3.82 -15.76
C SER A 111 -6.00 -4.15 -14.68
N SER A 112 -7.07 -4.84 -15.06
CA SER A 112 -8.08 -5.33 -14.11
C SER A 112 -7.47 -6.28 -13.07
N VAL A 113 -6.52 -7.12 -13.47
CA VAL A 113 -5.78 -8.05 -12.60
C VAL A 113 -4.97 -7.29 -11.55
N ASP A 114 -4.21 -6.27 -11.94
CA ASP A 114 -3.41 -5.46 -11.01
C ASP A 114 -4.32 -4.72 -10.03
N LYS A 115 -5.41 -4.12 -10.51
CA LYS A 115 -6.42 -3.46 -9.67
C LYS A 115 -7.01 -4.41 -8.64
N ALA A 116 -7.29 -5.66 -9.02
CA ALA A 116 -7.81 -6.67 -8.09
C ALA A 116 -6.77 -7.03 -7.00
N HIS A 117 -5.50 -7.16 -7.37
CA HIS A 117 -4.41 -7.40 -6.41
C HIS A 117 -4.22 -6.25 -5.45
N LEU A 118 -4.26 -5.01 -5.94
CA LEU A 118 -4.12 -3.81 -5.11
C LEU A 118 -5.29 -3.64 -4.16
N ARG A 119 -6.53 -3.93 -4.60
CA ARG A 119 -7.71 -4.00 -3.70
C ARG A 119 -7.51 -5.04 -2.60
N LEU A 120 -7.09 -6.25 -2.94
CA LEU A 120 -6.85 -7.30 -1.95
C LEU A 120 -5.74 -6.91 -0.96
N ALA A 121 -4.64 -6.34 -1.45
CA ALA A 121 -3.55 -5.87 -0.60
C ALA A 121 -4.03 -4.79 0.37
N SER A 122 -4.86 -3.86 -0.09
CA SER A 122 -5.43 -2.78 0.71
C SER A 122 -6.47 -3.27 1.72
N ALA A 123 -7.33 -4.21 1.34
CA ALA A 123 -8.27 -4.85 2.26
C ALA A 123 -7.52 -5.57 3.40
N LYS A 124 -6.45 -6.33 3.06
CA LYS A 124 -5.58 -6.97 4.05
C LYS A 124 -4.85 -5.95 4.93
N ALA A 125 -4.50 -4.79 4.39
CA ALA A 125 -3.90 -3.71 5.16
C ALA A 125 -4.88 -3.12 6.17
N VAL A 126 -6.11 -2.80 5.76
CA VAL A 126 -7.16 -2.29 6.66
C VAL A 126 -7.42 -3.28 7.80
N LEU A 127 -7.59 -4.58 7.50
CA LEU A 127 -7.80 -5.60 8.53
C LEU A 127 -6.63 -5.70 9.52
N ARG A 128 -5.40 -5.47 9.05
CA ARG A 128 -4.21 -5.44 9.94
C ARG A 128 -4.17 -4.18 10.79
N LEU A 129 -4.47 -3.02 10.21
CA LEU A 129 -4.53 -1.75 10.91
C LEU A 129 -5.62 -1.75 11.99
N ALA A 130 -6.76 -2.38 11.73
CA ALA A 130 -7.87 -2.49 12.68
C ALA A 130 -7.48 -3.16 14.01
N ARG A 131 -6.36 -3.89 14.08
CA ARG A 131 -5.86 -4.44 15.35
C ARG A 131 -5.37 -3.37 16.35
N LEU A 132 -5.11 -2.16 15.88
CA LEU A 132 -4.58 -1.04 16.67
C LEU A 132 -5.34 0.27 16.43
N TRP A 133 -5.89 0.45 15.23
CA TRP A 133 -6.48 1.68 14.74
C TRP A 133 -7.98 1.57 14.44
N ASP A 134 -8.68 0.57 14.97
CA ASP A 134 -10.11 0.37 14.77
C ASP A 134 -10.94 1.65 14.98
N HIS A 135 -10.69 2.37 16.07
CA HIS A 135 -11.36 3.61 16.45
C HIS A 135 -11.12 4.79 15.48
N LYS A 136 -10.14 4.67 14.57
CA LYS A 136 -9.86 5.66 13.51
C LYS A 136 -10.38 5.22 12.15
N ILE A 137 -10.69 3.95 11.94
CA ILE A 137 -11.12 3.46 10.62
C ILE A 137 -12.60 3.76 10.42
N PRO A 138 -12.96 4.61 9.44
CA PRO A 138 -14.36 4.93 9.15
C PRO A 138 -15.14 3.72 8.63
N ALA A 139 -16.45 3.70 8.89
CA ALA A 139 -17.34 2.61 8.50
C ALA A 139 -17.34 2.35 6.98
N ASP A 140 -17.23 3.40 6.15
CA ASP A 140 -17.18 3.26 4.69
C ASP A 140 -15.94 2.46 4.23
N ILE A 141 -14.78 2.65 4.88
CA ILE A 141 -13.58 1.87 4.58
C ILE A 141 -13.78 0.39 4.95
N PHE A 142 -14.44 0.10 6.08
CA PHE A 142 -14.78 -1.28 6.44
C PHE A 142 -15.72 -1.92 5.43
N HIS A 143 -16.77 -1.21 5.01
CA HIS A 143 -17.68 -1.68 3.97
C HIS A 143 -16.94 -1.99 2.66
N LEU A 144 -16.06 -1.10 2.21
CA LEU A 144 -15.23 -1.32 1.03
C LEU A 144 -14.29 -2.52 1.19
N THR A 145 -13.78 -2.76 2.40
CA THR A 145 -12.85 -3.87 2.70
C THR A 145 -13.51 -5.24 2.63
N ILE A 146 -14.77 -5.35 3.08
CA ILE A 146 -15.53 -6.62 3.09
C ILE A 146 -16.41 -6.80 1.85
N LYS A 147 -16.49 -5.78 0.98
CA LYS A 147 -17.31 -5.83 -0.22
C LYS A 147 -16.82 -6.96 -1.12
N THR A 148 -17.64 -8.00 -1.26
CA THR A 148 -17.50 -8.98 -2.33
C THR A 148 -17.90 -8.32 -3.64
N SER A 149 -17.14 -8.54 -4.72
CA SER A 149 -17.59 -8.14 -6.05
C SER A 149 -18.90 -8.86 -6.32
N GLU A 150 -19.93 -8.09 -6.66
CA GLU A 150 -21.06 -8.62 -7.46
C GLU A 150 -20.55 -9.05 -8.84
#